data_AF-A0A061QQM6-F1
#
_entry.id   AF-A0A061QQM6-F1
#
_cell.length_a   1.000
_cell.length_b   1.000
_cell.length_c   1.000
_cell.angle_alpha   90.00
_cell.angle_beta   90.00
_cell.angle_gamma   90.00
#
_symmetry.space_group_name_H-M   'P 1'
#
loop_
_entity.id
_entity.type
_entity.pdbx_description
1 polymer ?
#
loop_
_entity_poly.entity_id
_entity_poly.type
_entity_poly.pdbx_seq_one_letter_code
_entity_poly.pdbx_strand_id
1 'polypeptide(L)'
;MESSNITGSDQTEHTEDEECGYDEGLLGENKQLRENFDNLKEIHVRLQEEKQQLEAKCGSLYNERVEVERQYQQLCESWRQELEEKQKQFEEARAQITQPRDLEVLRLKMLEEVEAPYKQKCNSLAKEAEAAQESFVRSRRENERLKNEMSAMEARQREREDELSLEHEEQLQALRQEIARLRSASVPRAEADRKAAALQQELSHQEVALSRLREEVAQLRKDKESAVTEKDSAFSECEKKLFRLRESESNLSGQVESLLRKNRHLKKQLEDSEHANEKQHASLAKAQAEAKSLAGQLQEAKRRAEQERLRSEERMNEVARHAEAKKSQLTTKIMEKDCRISDLELQIRDKVHRTEAEAAERLSSVREKYDAELRALENENRTLLGKIDDLKAHIKRETESAEEARQRAEEQVSEAKAATQRAQQAADTFQLDKERLRAEAADLRADMERSGRWAEERHAIEKRVDELEGAKASLEQEKQELEQSLGAKEKDLAEYRQLYEDEAAAHVRSLDEAKRSWALEKSILIKKSGDQARR
;
A
#
# COMPACT_ATOMS: atom_id res chain seq x y z
N MET A 1 -53.40 17.81 28.40
CA MET A 1 -53.53 17.18 27.08
C MET A 1 -54.33 15.90 27.30
N GLU A 2 -55.64 15.89 27.05
CA GLU A 2 -56.32 15.85 25.72
C GLU A 2 -56.61 14.38 25.34
N SER A 3 -57.81 13.96 24.91
CA SER A 3 -59.09 14.67 24.71
C SER A 3 -60.29 13.70 24.61
N SER A 4 -61.51 14.23 24.80
CA SER A 4 -62.85 13.73 24.37
C SER A 4 -63.33 12.32 24.81
N ASN A 5 -64.53 12.08 25.34
CA ASN A 5 -65.94 12.44 25.00
C ASN A 5 -66.58 11.65 23.82
N ILE A 6 -67.72 11.01 24.13
CA ILE A 6 -68.94 10.61 23.35
C ILE A 6 -69.55 9.40 24.13
N THR A 7 -70.74 9.31 24.74
CA THR A 7 -72.13 9.86 24.60
C THR A 7 -73.02 9.21 23.53
N GLY A 8 -74.17 8.60 23.90
CA GLY A 8 -75.30 8.44 22.95
C GLY A 8 -76.25 7.25 23.11
N SER A 9 -77.34 7.50 23.84
CA SER A 9 -78.71 6.95 23.76
C SER A 9 -79.25 6.05 22.62
N ASP A 10 -80.19 5.18 23.06
CA ASP A 10 -81.53 4.86 22.53
C ASP A 10 -81.82 3.97 21.29
N GLN A 11 -82.48 2.84 21.59
CA GLN A 11 -83.75 2.31 21.05
C GLN A 11 -84.08 2.39 19.54
N THR A 12 -84.37 1.22 18.95
CA THR A 12 -85.73 0.89 18.46
C THR A 12 -85.90 -0.62 18.21
N GLU A 13 -87.14 -1.10 18.20
CA GLU A 13 -87.52 -2.50 17.96
C GLU A 13 -87.80 -2.75 16.47
N HIS A 14 -87.55 -3.98 15.97
CA HIS A 14 -88.63 -4.83 15.46
C HIS A 14 -88.20 -6.29 15.21
N THR A 15 -89.22 -7.15 15.15
CA THR A 15 -89.22 -8.62 15.20
C THR A 15 -89.09 -9.29 13.83
N GLU A 16 -88.33 -10.39 13.77
CA GLU A 16 -88.44 -11.56 12.86
C GLU A 16 -87.36 -12.56 13.34
N ASP A 17 -87.59 -13.37 14.38
CA ASP A 17 -88.24 -14.70 14.42
C ASP A 17 -87.53 -15.85 13.65
N GLU A 18 -87.40 -17.01 14.34
CA GLU A 18 -87.06 -18.37 13.84
C GLU A 18 -85.62 -18.83 13.49
N GLU A 19 -84.53 -18.14 13.90
CA GLU A 19 -83.17 -18.76 14.00
C GLU A 19 -82.63 -18.94 15.44
N CYS A 20 -83.45 -18.63 16.46
CA CYS A 20 -83.06 -18.48 17.88
C CYS A 20 -82.74 -19.79 18.65
N GLY A 21 -82.27 -20.84 17.98
CA GLY A 21 -81.87 -22.12 18.60
C GLY A 21 -80.36 -22.37 18.66
N TYR A 22 -79.61 -21.86 17.67
CA TYR A 22 -78.15 -21.97 17.62
C TYR A 22 -77.45 -20.67 18.06
N ASP A 23 -78.08 -19.51 17.82
CA ASP A 23 -77.46 -18.21 18.08
C ASP A 23 -77.32 -17.85 19.56
N GLU A 24 -78.25 -18.18 20.45
CA GLU A 24 -78.04 -17.93 21.89
C GLU A 24 -76.85 -18.72 22.46
N GLY A 25 -76.65 -19.95 21.99
CA GLY A 25 -75.48 -20.77 22.31
C GLY A 25 -74.19 -20.15 21.78
N LEU A 26 -74.17 -19.79 20.49
CA LEU A 26 -73.03 -19.13 19.85
C LEU A 26 -72.72 -17.75 20.48
N LEU A 27 -73.72 -16.99 20.91
CA LEU A 27 -73.55 -15.71 21.61
C LEU A 27 -72.99 -15.91 23.03
N GLY A 28 -73.48 -16.93 23.75
CA GLY A 28 -72.94 -17.33 25.05
C GLY A 28 -71.47 -17.78 24.97
N GLU A 29 -71.15 -18.64 24.00
CA GLU A 29 -69.77 -19.07 23.73
C GLU A 29 -68.90 -17.92 23.24
N ASN A 30 -69.36 -17.05 22.33
CA ASN A 30 -68.61 -15.86 21.92
C ASN A 30 -68.35 -14.91 23.08
N LYS A 31 -69.30 -14.76 24.01
CA LYS A 31 -69.09 -13.96 25.23
C LYS A 31 -68.03 -14.59 26.12
N GLN A 32 -68.11 -15.89 26.41
CA GLN A 32 -67.09 -16.59 27.19
C GLN A 32 -65.71 -16.57 26.50
N LEU A 33 -65.65 -16.69 25.17
CA LEU A 33 -64.41 -16.61 24.40
C LEU A 33 -63.81 -15.19 24.42
N ARG A 34 -64.64 -14.13 24.41
CA ARG A 34 -64.17 -12.74 24.62
C ARG A 34 -63.67 -12.52 26.03
N GLU A 35 -64.42 -12.95 27.06
CA GLU A 35 -64.00 -12.88 28.46
C GLU A 35 -62.70 -13.66 28.70
N ASN A 36 -62.56 -14.86 28.13
CA ASN A 36 -61.32 -15.63 28.16
C ASN A 36 -60.17 -14.96 27.39
N PHE A 37 -60.44 -14.35 26.24
CA PHE A 37 -59.44 -13.63 25.45
C PHE A 37 -58.94 -12.37 26.18
N ASP A 38 -59.84 -11.56 26.73
CA ASP A 38 -59.47 -10.35 27.48
C ASP A 38 -58.79 -10.71 28.83
N ASN A 39 -59.21 -11.78 29.51
CA ASN A 39 -58.46 -12.33 30.66
C ASN A 39 -57.05 -12.79 30.25
N LEU A 40 -56.91 -13.54 29.16
CA LEU A 40 -55.61 -14.03 28.67
C LEU A 40 -54.71 -12.87 28.21
N LYS A 41 -55.29 -11.83 27.61
CA LYS A 41 -54.62 -10.59 27.20
C LYS A 41 -54.20 -9.76 28.41
N GLU A 42 -55.02 -9.66 29.46
CA GLU A 42 -54.63 -9.00 30.71
C GLU A 42 -53.49 -9.77 31.40
N ILE A 43 -53.58 -11.11 31.46
CA ILE A 43 -52.49 -11.96 31.96
C ILE A 43 -51.21 -11.78 31.12
N HIS A 44 -51.32 -11.69 29.79
CA HIS A 44 -50.18 -11.45 28.92
C HIS A 44 -49.54 -10.07 29.15
N VAL A 45 -50.35 -9.01 29.29
CA VAL A 45 -49.86 -7.66 29.63
C VAL A 45 -49.19 -7.64 31.00
N ARG A 46 -49.81 -8.23 32.03
CA ARG A 46 -49.21 -8.35 33.37
C ARG A 46 -47.89 -9.12 33.34
N LEU A 47 -47.81 -10.25 32.64
CA LEU A 47 -46.57 -11.03 32.47
C LEU A 47 -45.51 -10.25 31.67
N GLN A 48 -45.91 -9.43 30.70
CA GLN A 48 -45.00 -8.57 29.94
C GLN A 48 -44.47 -7.42 30.82
N GLU A 49 -45.31 -6.81 31.66
CA GLU A 49 -44.91 -5.80 32.65
C GLU A 49 -44.00 -6.39 33.72
N GLU A 50 -44.33 -7.58 34.26
CA GLU A 50 -43.47 -8.32 35.19
C GLU A 50 -42.11 -8.66 34.56
N LYS A 51 -42.09 -9.13 33.30
CA LYS A 51 -40.85 -9.36 32.54
C LYS A 51 -40.04 -8.08 32.41
N GLN A 52 -40.65 -6.97 31.98
CA GLN A 52 -39.97 -5.68 31.83
C GLN A 52 -39.42 -5.15 33.17
N GLN A 53 -40.17 -5.32 34.26
CA GLN A 53 -39.71 -5.00 35.61
C GLN A 53 -38.54 -5.88 36.06
N LEU A 54 -38.56 -7.18 35.74
CA LEU A 54 -37.46 -8.09 36.05
C LEU A 54 -36.21 -7.77 35.21
N GLU A 55 -36.36 -7.46 33.93
CA GLU A 55 -35.26 -7.03 33.06
C GLU A 55 -34.64 -5.71 33.55
N ALA A 56 -35.47 -4.73 33.97
CA ALA A 56 -35.01 -3.49 34.59
C ALA A 56 -34.29 -3.73 35.94
N LYS A 57 -34.82 -4.60 36.80
CA LYS A 57 -34.19 -4.98 38.09
C LYS A 57 -32.86 -5.70 37.86
N CYS A 58 -32.77 -6.62 36.90
CA CYS A 58 -31.52 -7.26 36.50
C CYS A 58 -30.50 -6.27 35.94
N GLY A 59 -30.95 -5.27 35.17
CA GLY A 59 -30.10 -4.17 34.70
C GLY A 59 -29.54 -3.32 35.85
N SER A 60 -30.38 -2.95 36.83
CA SER A 60 -29.96 -2.22 38.03
C SER A 60 -28.92 -3.02 38.82
N LEU A 61 -29.23 -4.27 39.18
CA LEU A 61 -28.34 -5.15 39.94
C LEU A 61 -27.02 -5.45 39.21
N TYR A 62 -27.02 -5.51 37.87
CA TYR A 62 -25.79 -5.63 37.10
C TYR A 62 -24.93 -4.36 37.20
N ASN A 63 -25.53 -3.18 37.05
CA ASN A 63 -24.83 -1.90 37.16
C ASN A 63 -24.30 -1.67 38.59
N GLU A 64 -25.09 -2.00 39.61
CA GLU A 64 -24.68 -1.98 41.02
C GLU A 64 -23.49 -2.91 41.27
N ARG A 65 -23.50 -4.13 40.71
CA ARG A 65 -22.37 -5.07 40.81
C ARG A 65 -21.10 -4.51 40.16
N VAL A 66 -21.20 -3.94 38.97
CA VAL A 66 -20.08 -3.33 38.24
C VAL A 66 -19.53 -2.10 38.99
N GLU A 67 -20.40 -1.29 39.60
CA GLU A 67 -19.99 -0.13 40.40
C GLU A 67 -19.30 -0.56 41.71
N VAL A 68 -19.78 -1.60 42.38
CA VAL A 68 -19.10 -2.19 43.57
C VAL A 68 -17.76 -2.83 43.18
N GLU A 69 -17.68 -3.54 42.05
CA GLU A 69 -16.42 -4.06 41.49
C GLU A 69 -15.42 -2.92 41.22
N ARG A 70 -15.88 -1.80 40.65
CA ARG A 70 -15.07 -0.60 40.39
C ARG A 70 -14.58 0.06 41.69
N GLN A 71 -15.45 0.23 42.68
CA GLN A 71 -15.08 0.79 43.99
C GLN A 71 -14.08 -0.09 44.73
N TYR A 72 -14.24 -1.42 44.68
CA TYR A 72 -13.30 -2.36 45.29
C TYR A 72 -11.92 -2.34 44.61
N GLN A 73 -11.88 -2.23 43.28
CA GLN A 73 -10.63 -2.05 42.53
C GLN A 73 -9.91 -0.75 42.94
N GLN A 74 -10.64 0.37 43.03
CA GLN A 74 -10.07 1.65 43.46
C GLN A 74 -9.52 1.62 44.90
N LEU A 75 -10.17 0.90 45.82
CA LEU A 75 -9.68 0.71 47.19
C LEU A 75 -8.40 -0.16 47.24
N CYS A 76 -8.33 -1.18 46.37
CA CYS A 76 -7.14 -2.01 46.22
C CYS A 76 -5.96 -1.24 45.60
N GLU A 77 -6.24 -0.29 44.71
CA GLU A 77 -5.24 0.61 44.14
C GLU A 77 -4.76 1.64 45.16
N SER A 78 -5.64 2.26 45.96
CA SER A 78 -5.23 3.20 47.00
C SER A 78 -4.39 2.53 48.09
N TRP A 79 -4.77 1.35 48.57
CA TRP A 79 -3.96 0.59 49.54
C TRP A 79 -2.62 0.14 48.97
N ARG A 80 -2.54 -0.16 47.67
CA ARG A 80 -1.24 -0.45 47.02
C ARG A 80 -0.35 0.79 47.01
N GLN A 81 -0.88 1.96 46.63
CA GLN A 81 -0.14 3.22 46.63
C GLN A 81 0.32 3.60 48.05
N GLU A 82 -0.54 3.47 49.06
CA GLU A 82 -0.19 3.68 50.47
C GLU A 82 0.93 2.74 50.94
N LEU A 83 0.87 1.44 50.57
CA LEU A 83 1.92 0.48 50.91
C LEU A 83 3.25 0.78 50.21
N GLU A 84 3.22 1.16 48.94
CA GLU A 84 4.41 1.57 48.18
C GLU A 84 5.03 2.85 48.75
N GLU A 85 4.20 3.84 49.15
CA GLU A 85 4.69 5.06 49.81
C GLU A 85 5.25 4.77 51.21
N LYS A 86 4.61 3.89 52.00
CA LYS A 86 5.12 3.50 53.33
C LYS A 86 6.40 2.68 53.25
N GLN A 87 6.53 1.80 52.25
CA GLN A 87 7.78 1.08 51.96
C GLN A 87 8.89 2.09 51.63
N LYS A 88 8.62 3.07 50.75
CA LYS A 88 9.57 4.13 50.41
C LYS A 88 9.96 4.99 51.62
N GLN A 89 9.00 5.43 52.43
CA GLN A 89 9.25 6.18 53.67
C GLN A 89 10.09 5.36 54.68
N PHE A 90 9.90 4.04 54.75
CA PHE A 90 10.70 3.15 55.59
C PHE A 90 12.13 2.97 55.05
N GLU A 91 12.30 2.86 53.73
CA GLU A 91 13.62 2.78 53.09
C GLU A 91 14.41 4.10 53.22
N GLU A 92 13.73 5.25 53.07
CA GLU A 92 14.30 6.57 53.32
C GLU A 92 14.73 6.75 54.78
N ALA A 93 13.88 6.37 55.74
CA ALA A 93 14.23 6.40 57.17
C ALA A 93 15.40 5.44 57.50
N ARG A 94 15.40 4.24 56.91
CA ARG A 94 16.49 3.26 57.05
C ARG A 94 17.81 3.74 56.45
N ALA A 95 17.77 4.56 55.39
CA ALA A 95 18.95 5.19 54.80
C ALA A 95 19.49 6.35 55.65
N GLN A 96 18.64 7.02 56.44
CA GLN A 96 19.04 8.07 57.39
C GLN A 96 19.65 7.51 58.69
N ILE A 97 19.34 6.26 59.05
CA ILE A 97 19.93 5.59 60.23
C ILE A 97 21.37 5.17 59.89
N THR A 98 22.34 5.89 60.46
CA THR A 98 23.78 5.57 60.42
C THR A 98 24.02 4.10 60.72
N GLN A 99 24.68 3.37 59.81
CA GLN A 99 24.81 1.92 59.94
C GLN A 99 25.78 1.57 61.10
N PRO A 100 25.68 0.39 61.74
CA PRO A 100 26.59 0.00 62.82
C PRO A 100 28.08 0.08 62.42
N ARG A 101 28.40 -0.24 61.16
CA ARG A 101 29.74 -0.09 60.59
C ARG A 101 30.20 1.37 60.50
N ASP A 102 29.30 2.30 60.20
CA ASP A 102 29.61 3.73 60.14
C ASP A 102 29.81 4.29 61.56
N LEU A 103 29.07 3.78 62.55
CA LEU A 103 29.29 4.05 63.97
C LEU A 103 30.63 3.50 64.47
N GLU A 104 31.06 2.32 64.01
CA GLU A 104 32.41 1.78 64.27
C GLU A 104 33.50 2.65 63.65
N VAL A 105 33.32 3.11 62.40
CA VAL A 105 34.24 4.05 61.74
C VAL A 105 34.28 5.41 62.44
N LEU A 106 33.14 5.94 62.88
CA LEU A 106 33.07 7.17 63.69
C LEU A 106 33.76 6.99 65.05
N ARG A 107 33.59 5.84 65.70
CA ARG A 107 34.26 5.51 66.96
C ARG A 107 35.77 5.41 66.78
N LEU A 108 36.25 4.74 65.72
CA LEU A 108 37.68 4.65 65.40
C LEU A 108 38.27 6.04 65.13
N LYS A 109 37.62 6.85 64.30
CA LYS A 109 38.03 8.25 64.07
C LYS A 109 38.06 9.07 65.35
N MET A 110 37.07 8.93 66.22
CA MET A 110 37.06 9.64 67.51
C MET A 110 38.22 9.18 68.42
N LEU A 111 38.58 7.89 68.40
CA LEU A 111 39.76 7.39 69.13
C LEU A 111 41.07 7.92 68.51
N GLU A 112 41.16 8.05 67.20
CA GLU A 112 42.32 8.61 66.49
C GLU A 112 42.43 10.14 66.68
N GLU A 113 41.38 10.89 66.42
CA GLU A 113 41.33 12.36 66.52
C GLU A 113 41.39 12.87 67.97
N VAL A 114 40.97 12.09 68.96
CA VAL A 114 41.00 12.48 70.39
C VAL A 114 42.08 11.72 71.17
N GLU A 115 42.05 10.39 71.25
CA GLU A 115 42.99 9.69 72.13
C GLU A 115 44.44 9.76 71.64
N ALA A 116 44.71 9.75 70.32
CA ALA A 116 46.07 9.80 69.82
C ALA A 116 46.82 11.11 70.19
N PRO A 117 46.27 12.32 69.95
CA PRO A 117 46.94 13.56 70.39
C PRO A 117 47.03 13.69 71.92
N TYR A 118 46.05 13.19 72.69
CA TYR A 118 46.19 13.14 74.15
C TYR A 118 47.31 12.19 74.60
N LYS A 119 47.42 10.99 74.02
CA LYS A 119 48.52 10.05 74.30
C LYS A 119 49.88 10.63 73.88
N GLN A 120 49.95 11.29 72.72
CA GLN A 120 51.15 11.97 72.25
C GLN A 120 51.58 13.10 73.21
N LYS A 121 50.63 13.91 73.70
CA LYS A 121 50.88 14.98 74.67
C LYS A 121 51.32 14.44 76.04
N CYS A 122 50.73 13.36 76.53
CA CYS A 122 51.20 12.69 77.74
C CYS A 122 52.62 12.14 77.56
N ASN A 123 52.93 11.54 76.42
CA ASN A 123 54.26 11.02 76.10
C ASN A 123 55.32 12.13 75.92
N SER A 124 54.95 13.31 75.42
CA SER A 124 55.88 14.44 75.35
C SER A 124 56.15 15.04 76.73
N LEU A 125 55.11 15.21 77.56
CA LEU A 125 55.24 15.71 78.94
C LEU A 125 56.04 14.73 79.83
N ALA A 126 55.89 13.42 79.64
CA ALA A 126 56.71 12.42 80.32
C ALA A 126 58.20 12.58 79.99
N LYS A 127 58.54 12.68 78.69
CA LYS A 127 59.93 12.90 78.23
C LYS A 127 60.50 14.24 78.69
N GLU A 128 59.68 15.28 78.74
CA GLU A 128 60.09 16.59 79.27
C GLU A 128 60.39 16.52 80.77
N ALA A 129 59.56 15.82 81.55
CA ALA A 129 59.80 15.58 82.98
C ALA A 129 61.04 14.71 83.23
N GLU A 130 61.27 13.66 82.43
CA GLU A 130 62.49 12.83 82.46
C GLU A 130 63.74 13.68 82.18
N ALA A 131 63.75 14.46 81.09
CA ALA A 131 64.86 15.33 80.73
C ALA A 131 65.12 16.43 81.77
N ALA A 132 64.06 17.01 82.36
CA ALA A 132 64.17 17.97 83.45
C ALA A 132 64.78 17.34 84.71
N GLN A 133 64.36 16.12 85.07
CA GLN A 133 64.90 15.38 86.21
C GLN A 133 66.38 15.00 85.99
N GLU A 134 66.77 14.55 84.79
CA GLU A 134 68.18 14.34 84.45
C GLU A 134 69.02 15.61 84.50
N SER A 135 68.45 16.75 84.06
CA SER A 135 69.10 18.05 84.13
C SER A 135 69.32 18.48 85.59
N PHE A 136 68.28 18.37 86.42
CA PHE A 136 68.35 18.62 87.86
C PHE A 136 69.39 17.75 88.57
N VAL A 137 69.42 16.44 88.29
CA VAL A 137 70.42 15.52 88.88
C VAL A 137 71.84 15.86 88.44
N ARG A 138 72.05 16.29 87.19
CA ARG A 138 73.35 16.80 86.70
C ARG A 138 73.76 18.09 87.43
N SER A 139 72.90 19.11 87.42
CA SER A 139 73.15 20.40 88.08
C SER A 139 73.40 20.24 89.59
N ARG A 140 72.70 19.31 90.24
CA ARG A 140 72.92 18.98 91.65
C ARG A 140 74.31 18.38 91.89
N ARG A 141 74.71 17.38 91.10
CA ARG A 141 76.05 16.76 91.21
C ARG A 141 77.17 17.78 90.95
N GLU A 142 76.97 18.70 90.01
CA GLU A 142 77.92 19.78 89.75
C GLU A 142 77.97 20.79 90.90
N ASN A 143 76.83 21.14 91.50
CA ASN A 143 76.80 22.00 92.69
C ASN A 143 77.48 21.33 93.91
N GLU A 144 77.30 20.02 94.09
CA GLU A 144 78.01 19.22 95.10
C GLU A 144 79.53 19.18 94.80
N ARG A 145 79.95 19.03 93.54
CA ARG A 145 81.36 19.11 93.11
C ARG A 145 81.97 20.48 93.42
N LEU A 146 81.32 21.56 93.01
CA LEU A 146 81.78 22.94 93.21
C LEU A 146 81.86 23.33 94.69
N LYS A 147 80.94 22.83 95.54
CA LYS A 147 81.02 23.01 97.00
C LYS A 147 82.23 22.31 97.60
N ASN A 148 82.53 21.09 97.16
CA ASN A 148 83.72 20.36 97.61
C ASN A 148 85.02 21.03 97.13
N GLU A 149 85.04 21.54 95.89
CA GLU A 149 86.15 22.34 95.34
C GLU A 149 86.38 23.63 96.14
N MET A 150 85.31 24.39 96.45
CA MET A 150 85.39 25.59 97.29
C MET A 150 85.88 25.28 98.70
N SER A 151 85.32 24.27 99.37
CA SER A 151 85.71 23.86 100.72
C SER A 151 87.20 23.44 100.79
N ALA A 152 87.68 22.71 99.78
CA ALA A 152 89.09 22.34 99.67
C ALA A 152 90.02 23.54 99.37
N MET A 153 89.52 24.58 98.68
CA MET A 153 90.27 25.82 98.45
C MET A 153 90.30 26.72 99.70
N GLU A 154 89.20 26.81 100.47
CA GLU A 154 89.18 27.50 101.76
C GLU A 154 90.12 26.84 102.78
N ALA A 155 90.14 25.50 102.85
CA ALA A 155 91.07 24.77 103.71
C ALA A 155 92.54 25.11 103.38
N ARG A 156 92.91 25.05 102.10
CA ARG A 156 94.24 25.44 101.60
C ARG A 156 94.59 26.92 101.75
N GLN A 157 93.60 27.80 101.95
CA GLN A 157 93.83 29.20 102.28
C GLN A 157 94.15 29.34 103.77
N ARG A 158 93.36 28.71 104.65
CA ARG A 158 93.60 28.71 106.11
C ARG A 158 94.95 28.08 106.46
N GLU A 159 95.28 26.93 105.85
CA GLU A 159 96.59 26.27 106.01
C GLU A 159 97.76 27.25 105.76
N ARG A 160 97.67 28.09 104.72
CA ARG A 160 98.69 29.11 104.40
C ARG A 160 98.65 30.33 105.28
N GLU A 161 97.47 30.73 105.75
CA GLU A 161 97.32 31.83 106.71
C GLU A 161 97.91 31.44 108.08
N ASP A 162 97.75 30.18 108.50
CA ASP A 162 98.39 29.59 109.68
C ASP A 162 99.92 29.47 109.50
N GLU A 163 100.39 28.95 108.36
CA GLU A 163 101.83 28.90 108.00
C GLU A 163 102.48 30.29 108.07
N LEU A 164 101.91 31.28 107.37
CA LEU A 164 102.41 32.66 107.38
C LEU A 164 102.33 33.31 108.76
N SER A 165 101.32 32.99 109.57
CA SER A 165 101.21 33.53 110.93
C SER A 165 102.34 33.00 111.82
N LEU A 166 102.68 31.71 111.70
CA LEU A 166 103.79 31.09 112.41
C LEU A 166 105.14 31.73 112.01
N GLU A 167 105.40 31.90 110.71
CA GLU A 167 106.62 32.56 110.21
C GLU A 167 106.78 33.98 110.78
N HIS A 168 105.70 34.77 110.85
CA HIS A 168 105.74 36.11 111.44
C HIS A 168 105.97 36.09 112.95
N GLU A 169 105.41 35.12 113.69
CA GLU A 169 105.66 34.99 115.13
C GLU A 169 107.12 34.63 115.43
N GLU A 170 107.74 33.73 114.66
CA GLU A 170 109.15 33.39 114.78
C GLU A 170 110.05 34.62 114.53
N GLN A 171 109.78 35.37 113.46
CA GLN A 171 110.50 36.62 113.14
C GLN A 171 110.37 37.66 114.27
N LEU A 172 109.16 37.84 114.83
CA LEU A 172 108.92 38.74 115.96
C LEU A 172 109.65 38.30 117.23
N GLN A 173 109.78 37.00 117.48
CA GLN A 173 110.58 36.48 118.60
C GLN A 173 112.08 36.76 118.41
N ALA A 174 112.63 36.52 117.21
CA ALA A 174 114.04 36.82 116.91
C ALA A 174 114.37 38.30 117.10
N LEU A 175 113.54 39.21 116.59
CA LEU A 175 113.72 40.66 116.74
C LEU A 175 113.65 41.11 118.22
N ARG A 176 112.77 40.51 119.03
CA ARG A 176 112.69 40.80 120.48
C ARG A 176 113.96 40.39 121.23
N GLN A 177 114.59 39.27 120.84
CA GLN A 177 115.85 38.82 121.44
C GLN A 177 117.01 39.77 121.11
N GLU A 178 117.13 40.22 119.85
CA GLU A 178 118.19 41.16 119.47
C GLU A 178 118.01 42.54 120.13
N ILE A 179 116.77 43.04 120.28
CA ILE A 179 116.49 44.27 121.04
C ILE A 179 116.91 44.14 122.52
N ALA A 180 116.71 42.96 123.13
CA ALA A 180 117.15 42.72 124.51
C ALA A 180 118.69 42.70 124.62
N ARG A 181 119.38 42.09 123.66
CA ARG A 181 120.85 42.06 123.55
C ARG A 181 121.45 43.46 123.34
N LEU A 182 120.86 44.29 122.48
CA LEU A 182 121.35 45.65 122.24
C LEU A 182 121.18 46.57 123.46
N ARG A 183 120.18 46.31 124.32
CA ARG A 183 119.92 47.10 125.54
C ARG A 183 120.88 46.84 126.69
N SER A 184 121.63 45.73 126.70
CA SER A 184 122.60 45.42 127.77
C SER A 184 124.01 45.97 127.55
N ALA A 185 124.26 46.66 126.42
CA ALA A 185 125.61 46.96 125.92
C ALA A 185 126.09 48.43 126.07
N SER A 186 125.37 49.30 126.79
CA SER A 186 125.69 50.75 126.84
C SER A 186 126.71 51.13 127.92
N VAL A 187 127.89 51.58 127.48
CA VAL A 187 129.06 51.98 128.31
C VAL A 187 129.10 53.52 128.52
N PRO A 188 129.69 54.05 129.61
CA PRO A 188 129.41 55.43 130.06
C PRO A 188 130.07 56.58 129.26
N ARG A 189 129.21 57.46 128.74
CA ARG A 189 129.30 58.94 128.56
C ARG A 189 130.60 59.64 128.06
N ALA A 190 131.82 59.18 128.33
CA ALA A 190 133.04 59.80 127.78
C ALA A 190 133.17 59.65 126.25
N GLU A 191 132.52 58.63 125.67
CA GLU A 191 132.35 58.53 124.22
C GLU A 191 131.28 59.49 123.66
N ALA A 192 130.35 59.97 124.48
CA ALA A 192 129.23 60.79 124.01
C ALA A 192 129.71 62.13 123.47
N ASP A 193 130.73 62.73 124.09
CA ASP A 193 131.26 64.04 123.67
C ASP A 193 132.09 63.93 122.38
N ARG A 194 132.72 62.78 122.13
CA ARG A 194 133.33 62.46 120.82
C ARG A 194 132.27 62.14 119.76
N LYS A 195 131.21 61.42 120.13
CA LYS A 195 130.04 61.20 119.27
C LYS A 195 129.34 62.50 118.94
N ALA A 196 129.25 63.49 119.83
CA ALA A 196 128.64 64.79 119.54
C ALA A 196 129.33 65.52 118.37
N ALA A 197 130.67 65.52 118.34
CA ALA A 197 131.43 66.11 117.24
C ALA A 197 131.24 65.34 115.91
N ALA A 198 131.22 64.00 115.96
CA ALA A 198 130.92 63.18 114.77
C ALA A 198 129.47 63.40 114.27
N LEU A 199 128.50 63.41 115.19
CA LEU A 199 127.09 63.68 114.93
C LEU A 199 126.84 65.08 114.35
N GLN A 200 127.70 66.07 114.62
CA GLN A 200 127.62 67.39 113.99
C GLN A 200 127.98 67.35 112.49
N GLN A 201 129.01 66.56 112.13
CA GLN A 201 129.37 66.31 110.73
C GLN A 201 128.31 65.42 110.06
N GLU A 202 127.84 64.39 110.77
CA GLU A 202 126.78 63.49 110.33
C GLU A 202 125.45 64.23 110.12
N LEU A 203 125.12 65.23 110.96
CA LEU A 203 123.97 66.12 110.75
C LEU A 203 124.02 66.81 109.40
N SER A 204 125.17 67.39 109.02
CA SER A 204 125.33 68.04 107.71
C SER A 204 125.22 67.06 106.54
N HIS A 205 125.64 65.81 106.74
CA HIS A 205 125.44 64.73 105.76
C HIS A 205 123.97 64.31 105.66
N GLN A 206 123.27 64.22 106.81
CA GLN A 206 121.85 63.94 106.89
C GLN A 206 120.99 65.11 106.35
N GLU A 207 121.43 66.36 106.42
CA GLU A 207 120.74 67.50 105.79
C GLU A 207 120.77 67.39 104.26
N VAL A 208 121.91 67.01 103.67
CA VAL A 208 122.02 66.73 102.23
C VAL A 208 121.23 65.47 101.84
N ALA A 209 121.27 64.41 102.67
CA ALA A 209 120.45 63.23 102.47
C ALA A 209 118.94 63.53 102.57
N LEU A 210 118.53 64.43 103.48
CA LEU A 210 117.15 64.91 103.61
C LEU A 210 116.72 65.80 102.44
N SER A 211 117.63 66.54 101.78
CA SER A 211 117.31 67.21 100.51
C SER A 211 117.02 66.17 99.43
N ARG A 212 117.92 65.19 99.26
CA ARG A 212 117.73 64.10 98.28
C ARG A 212 116.47 63.28 98.56
N LEU A 213 116.19 62.92 99.81
CA LEU A 213 114.95 62.24 100.20
C LEU A 213 113.71 63.11 99.98
N ARG A 214 113.79 64.46 100.06
CA ARG A 214 112.69 65.36 99.70
C ARG A 214 112.50 65.44 98.18
N GLU A 215 113.58 65.44 97.42
CA GLU A 215 113.58 65.39 95.95
C GLU A 215 113.02 64.04 95.45
N GLU A 216 113.44 62.92 96.05
CA GLU A 216 112.90 61.58 95.84
C GLU A 216 111.43 61.48 96.25
N VAL A 217 111.01 62.03 97.39
CA VAL A 217 109.59 62.08 97.79
C VAL A 217 108.77 62.98 96.87
N ALA A 218 109.33 64.06 96.33
CA ALA A 218 108.65 64.90 95.32
C ALA A 218 108.51 64.16 93.99
N GLN A 219 109.55 63.44 93.56
CA GLN A 219 109.53 62.61 92.35
C GLN A 219 108.57 61.43 92.51
N LEU A 220 108.59 60.69 93.62
CA LEU A 220 107.63 59.62 93.94
C LEU A 220 106.19 60.12 94.06
N ARG A 221 105.95 61.36 94.47
CA ARG A 221 104.61 61.99 94.40
C ARG A 221 104.19 62.23 92.96
N LYS A 222 105.07 62.79 92.14
CA LYS A 222 104.85 63.01 90.71
C LYS A 222 104.61 61.70 89.94
N ASP A 223 105.38 60.66 90.25
CA ASP A 223 105.26 59.32 89.65
C ASP A 223 103.99 58.60 90.12
N LYS A 224 103.57 58.82 91.38
CA LYS A 224 102.26 58.40 91.87
C LYS A 224 101.13 59.14 91.17
N GLU A 225 101.25 60.45 90.97
CA GLU A 225 100.25 61.27 90.28
C GLU A 225 100.14 60.86 88.80
N SER A 226 101.26 60.64 88.10
CA SER A 226 101.22 60.11 86.73
C SER A 226 100.60 58.71 86.70
N ALA A 227 101.03 57.78 87.56
CA ALA A 227 100.46 56.43 87.64
C ALA A 227 98.96 56.44 87.99
N VAL A 228 98.47 57.39 88.79
CA VAL A 228 97.02 57.60 89.02
C VAL A 228 96.33 58.06 87.74
N THR A 229 96.86 59.08 87.04
CA THR A 229 96.26 59.56 85.78
C THR A 229 96.29 58.49 84.66
N GLU A 230 97.35 57.69 84.58
CA GLU A 230 97.45 56.55 83.68
C GLU A 230 96.39 55.51 84.02
N LYS A 231 96.31 55.10 85.30
CA LYS A 231 95.31 54.12 85.77
C LYS A 231 93.87 54.61 85.54
N ASP A 232 93.57 55.89 85.76
CA ASP A 232 92.25 56.48 85.53
C ASP A 232 91.93 56.61 84.03
N SER A 233 92.92 56.93 83.19
CA SER A 233 92.75 56.95 81.73
C SER A 233 92.49 55.53 81.17
N ALA A 234 93.25 54.54 81.64
CA ALA A 234 93.08 53.13 81.28
C ALA A 234 91.73 52.58 81.78
N PHE A 235 91.28 52.99 82.97
CA PHE A 235 89.95 52.66 83.48
C PHE A 235 88.86 53.23 82.57
N SER A 236 88.96 54.52 82.21
CA SER A 236 88.02 55.16 81.29
C SER A 236 88.01 54.52 79.89
N GLU A 237 89.15 54.04 79.39
CA GLU A 237 89.19 53.22 78.17
C GLU A 237 88.49 51.86 78.34
N CYS A 238 88.71 51.18 79.46
CA CYS A 238 88.06 49.91 79.76
C CYS A 238 86.54 50.07 79.89
N GLU A 239 86.05 51.15 80.52
CA GLU A 239 84.62 51.49 80.55
C GLU A 239 84.06 51.72 79.14
N LYS A 240 84.76 52.49 78.29
CA LYS A 240 84.37 52.72 76.89
C LYS A 240 84.34 51.42 76.07
N LYS A 241 85.28 50.51 76.32
CA LYS A 241 85.33 49.16 75.70
C LYS A 241 84.16 48.30 76.20
N LEU A 242 83.88 48.27 77.50
CA LEU A 242 82.75 47.55 78.10
C LEU A 242 81.39 48.08 77.64
N PHE A 243 81.23 49.40 77.48
CA PHE A 243 80.00 49.99 76.94
C PHE A 243 79.73 49.52 75.51
N ARG A 244 80.72 49.61 74.61
CA ARG A 244 80.60 49.12 73.23
C ARG A 244 80.30 47.62 73.17
N LEU A 245 80.89 46.83 74.07
CA LEU A 245 80.61 45.39 74.15
C LEU A 245 79.15 45.13 74.55
N ARG A 246 78.62 45.80 75.57
CA ARG A 246 77.19 45.72 75.97
C ARG A 246 76.24 46.18 74.86
N GLU A 247 76.60 47.23 74.13
CA GLU A 247 75.83 47.71 72.98
C GLU A 247 75.84 46.68 71.84
N SER A 248 76.97 46.02 71.58
CA SER A 248 77.06 44.93 70.60
C SER A 248 76.29 43.67 71.03
N GLU A 249 76.33 43.33 72.33
CA GLU A 249 75.59 42.22 72.94
C GLU A 249 74.07 42.45 72.83
N SER A 250 73.61 43.67 73.15
CA SER A 250 72.21 44.06 73.00
C SER A 250 71.73 43.99 71.55
N ASN A 251 72.53 44.48 70.60
CA ASN A 251 72.23 44.38 69.17
C ASN A 251 72.18 42.91 68.68
N LEU A 252 73.15 42.08 69.09
CA LEU A 252 73.18 40.65 68.74
C LEU A 252 72.00 39.89 69.35
N SER A 253 71.62 40.19 70.60
CA SER A 253 70.44 39.62 71.24
C SER A 253 69.16 39.98 70.48
N GLY A 254 68.99 41.25 70.07
CA GLY A 254 67.87 41.68 69.22
C GLY A 254 67.84 41.00 67.84
N GLN A 255 69.01 40.72 67.24
CA GLN A 255 69.10 39.93 66.00
C GLN A 255 68.71 38.47 66.23
N VAL A 256 69.17 37.83 67.31
CA VAL A 256 68.79 36.45 67.69
C VAL A 256 67.28 36.36 67.92
N GLU A 257 66.68 37.30 68.63
CA GLU A 257 65.22 37.37 68.79
C GLU A 257 64.49 37.51 67.44
N SER A 258 64.94 38.40 66.56
CA SER A 258 64.36 38.60 65.24
C SER A 258 64.43 37.34 64.38
N LEU A 259 65.58 36.64 64.42
CA LEU A 259 65.77 35.35 63.74
C LEU A 259 64.92 34.24 64.36
N LEU A 260 64.75 34.19 65.69
CA LEU A 260 63.85 33.23 66.37
C LEU A 260 62.37 33.49 66.07
N ARG A 261 61.97 34.75 65.84
CA ARG A 261 60.62 35.11 65.37
C ARG A 261 60.42 34.67 63.92
N LYS A 262 61.39 34.93 63.02
CA LYS A 262 61.37 34.43 61.63
C LYS A 262 61.37 32.91 61.54
N ASN A 263 62.18 32.22 62.34
CA ASN A 263 62.24 30.74 62.35
C ASN A 263 60.90 30.13 62.80
N ARG A 264 60.26 30.69 63.83
CA ARG A 264 58.89 30.30 64.23
C ARG A 264 57.86 30.54 63.13
N HIS A 265 57.94 31.66 62.42
CA HIS A 265 57.03 31.94 61.30
C HIS A 265 57.23 30.97 60.12
N LEU A 266 58.48 30.70 59.73
CA LEU A 266 58.81 29.76 58.66
C LEU A 266 58.44 28.31 59.01
N LYS A 267 58.64 27.89 60.27
CA LYS A 267 58.16 26.58 60.75
C LYS A 267 56.65 26.48 60.64
N LYS A 268 55.90 27.49 61.09
CA LYS A 268 54.44 27.48 60.92
C LYS A 268 54.02 27.45 59.44
N GLN A 269 54.69 28.20 58.56
CA GLN A 269 54.41 28.14 57.12
C GLN A 269 54.70 26.75 56.52
N LEU A 270 55.71 26.04 57.01
CA LEU A 270 55.98 24.66 56.65
C LEU A 270 54.86 23.73 57.15
N GLU A 271 54.50 23.80 58.43
CA GLU A 271 53.42 23.04 59.06
C GLU A 271 52.06 23.27 58.34
N ASP A 272 51.69 24.52 58.07
CA ASP A 272 50.49 24.91 57.33
C ASP A 272 50.53 24.35 55.88
N SER A 273 51.70 24.29 55.24
CA SER A 273 51.89 23.75 53.89
C SER A 273 51.91 22.22 53.83
N GLU A 274 52.50 21.55 54.82
CA GLU A 274 52.49 20.09 54.96
C GLU A 274 51.05 19.62 55.17
N HIS A 275 50.33 20.26 56.08
CA HIS A 275 48.93 19.95 56.37
C HIS A 275 47.96 20.32 55.22
N ALA A 276 48.35 21.23 54.32
CA ALA A 276 47.67 21.45 53.05
C ALA A 276 47.95 20.32 52.04
N ASN A 277 49.20 19.86 51.94
CA ASN A 277 49.59 18.70 51.12
C ASN A 277 48.87 17.42 51.56
N GLU A 278 48.79 17.14 52.86
CA GLU A 278 48.04 16.00 53.42
C GLU A 278 46.57 16.00 52.95
N LYS A 279 45.91 17.17 52.97
CA LYS A 279 44.52 17.32 52.51
C LYS A 279 44.39 17.11 51.00
N GLN A 280 45.36 17.56 50.21
CA GLN A 280 45.41 17.27 48.78
C GLN A 280 45.66 15.78 48.49
N HIS A 281 46.58 15.13 49.21
CA HIS A 281 46.82 13.69 49.09
C HIS A 281 45.60 12.86 49.49
N ALA A 282 44.91 13.22 50.58
CA ALA A 282 43.67 12.56 51.00
C ALA A 282 42.53 12.75 49.99
N SER A 283 42.44 13.94 49.36
CA SER A 283 41.49 14.20 48.26
C SER A 283 41.83 13.39 47.00
N LEU A 284 43.11 13.34 46.61
CA LEU A 284 43.61 12.55 45.49
C LEU A 284 43.35 11.04 45.70
N ALA A 285 43.55 10.53 46.91
CA ALA A 285 43.30 9.14 47.27
C ALA A 285 41.81 8.78 47.16
N LYS A 286 40.90 9.67 47.60
CA LYS A 286 39.45 9.51 47.39
C LYS A 286 39.09 9.49 45.91
N ALA A 287 39.55 10.49 45.14
CA ALA A 287 39.31 10.56 43.69
C ALA A 287 39.86 9.33 42.94
N GLN A 288 41.00 8.77 43.35
CA GLN A 288 41.51 7.50 42.81
C GLN A 288 40.68 6.28 43.20
N ALA A 289 40.11 6.23 44.42
CA ALA A 289 39.21 5.16 44.83
C ALA A 289 37.86 5.23 44.08
N GLU A 290 37.31 6.43 43.92
CA GLU A 290 36.12 6.71 43.12
C GLU A 290 36.34 6.35 41.65
N ALA A 291 37.46 6.77 41.04
CA ALA A 291 37.81 6.40 39.66
C ALA A 291 37.97 4.89 39.47
N LYS A 292 38.57 4.16 40.44
CA LYS A 292 38.65 2.69 40.41
C LYS A 292 37.27 2.04 40.54
N SER A 293 36.40 2.57 41.41
CA SER A 293 35.02 2.10 41.57
C SER A 293 34.20 2.28 40.28
N LEU A 294 34.24 3.49 39.70
CA LEU A 294 33.57 3.81 38.43
C LEU A 294 34.12 2.99 37.25
N ALA A 295 35.43 2.74 37.21
CA ALA A 295 36.03 1.85 36.21
C ALA A 295 35.52 0.40 36.35
N GLY A 296 35.37 -0.10 37.58
CA GLY A 296 34.74 -1.41 37.86
C GLY A 296 33.29 -1.46 37.41
N GLN A 297 32.47 -0.47 37.80
CA GLN A 297 31.07 -0.35 37.38
C GLN A 297 30.92 -0.27 35.86
N LEU A 298 31.82 0.46 35.17
CA LEU A 298 31.83 0.55 33.71
C LEU A 298 32.15 -0.80 33.04
N GLN A 299 33.08 -1.59 33.59
CA GLN A 299 33.37 -2.93 33.07
C GLN A 299 32.21 -3.90 33.33
N GLU A 300 31.56 -3.83 34.49
CA GLU A 300 30.33 -4.60 34.75
C GLU A 300 29.19 -4.21 33.80
N ALA A 301 28.97 -2.90 33.58
CA ALA A 301 27.95 -2.41 32.65
C ALA A 301 28.21 -2.87 31.22
N LYS A 302 29.46 -2.80 30.74
CA LYS A 302 29.88 -3.36 29.45
C LYS A 302 29.57 -4.86 29.37
N ARG A 303 29.98 -5.65 30.37
CA ARG A 303 29.73 -7.10 30.42
C ARG A 303 28.24 -7.44 30.41
N ARG A 304 27.41 -6.67 31.11
CA ARG A 304 25.94 -6.83 31.11
C ARG A 304 25.35 -6.50 29.74
N ALA A 305 25.71 -5.37 29.14
CA ALA A 305 25.26 -4.96 27.81
C ALA A 305 25.69 -5.97 26.71
N GLU A 306 26.89 -6.52 26.81
CA GLU A 306 27.40 -7.55 25.89
C GLU A 306 26.66 -8.89 26.06
N GLN A 307 26.33 -9.29 27.29
CA GLN A 307 25.44 -10.43 27.55
C GLN A 307 24.00 -10.22 27.06
N GLU A 308 23.46 -9.00 27.17
CA GLU A 308 22.15 -8.66 26.60
C GLU A 308 22.16 -8.61 25.07
N ARG A 309 23.26 -8.12 24.46
CA ARG A 309 23.48 -8.17 23.02
C ARG A 309 23.48 -9.62 22.52
N LEU A 310 24.23 -10.51 23.17
CA LEU A 310 24.27 -11.94 22.85
C LEU A 310 22.87 -12.59 22.99
N ARG A 311 22.14 -12.33 24.08
CA ARG A 311 20.75 -12.81 24.24
C ARG A 311 19.77 -12.27 23.20
N SER A 312 19.96 -11.04 22.75
CA SER A 312 19.20 -10.45 21.64
C SER A 312 19.54 -11.14 20.32
N GLU A 313 20.82 -11.41 20.08
CA GLU A 313 21.35 -12.08 18.90
C GLU A 313 20.88 -13.55 18.86
N GLU A 314 20.85 -14.26 19.98
CA GLU A 314 20.24 -15.58 20.16
C GLU A 314 18.75 -15.57 19.80
N ARG A 315 17.95 -14.66 20.40
CA ARG A 315 16.51 -14.52 20.09
C ARG A 315 16.24 -14.20 18.62
N MET A 316 17.04 -13.32 18.02
CA MET A 316 16.91 -12.99 16.60
C MET A 316 17.24 -14.20 15.70
N ASN A 317 18.24 -15.01 16.09
CA ASN A 317 18.55 -16.27 15.40
C ASN A 317 17.45 -17.33 15.59
N GLU A 318 16.80 -17.41 16.75
CA GLU A 318 15.63 -18.27 16.98
C GLU A 318 14.42 -17.86 16.12
N VAL A 319 14.12 -16.56 16.07
CA VAL A 319 13.06 -16.00 15.22
C VAL A 319 13.37 -16.23 13.73
N ALA A 320 14.63 -16.05 13.31
CA ALA A 320 15.06 -16.35 11.94
C ALA A 320 14.89 -17.84 11.60
N ARG A 321 15.35 -18.75 12.47
CA ARG A 321 15.14 -20.21 12.31
C ARG A 321 13.66 -20.57 12.24
N HIS A 322 12.81 -19.97 13.07
CA HIS A 322 11.37 -20.22 13.01
C HIS A 322 10.77 -19.68 11.70
N ALA A 323 11.14 -18.47 11.26
CA ALA A 323 10.68 -17.90 10.01
C ALA A 323 11.10 -18.75 8.81
N GLU A 324 12.33 -19.26 8.81
CA GLU A 324 12.88 -20.11 7.75
C GLU A 324 12.24 -21.51 7.74
N ALA A 325 12.02 -22.13 8.91
CA ALA A 325 11.25 -23.37 9.01
C ALA A 325 9.81 -23.19 8.50
N LYS A 326 9.17 -22.06 8.82
CA LYS A 326 7.81 -21.72 8.38
C LYS A 326 7.75 -21.42 6.88
N LYS A 327 8.77 -20.78 6.32
CA LYS A 327 8.97 -20.60 4.86
C LYS A 327 9.13 -21.95 4.16
N SER A 328 9.94 -22.86 4.69
CA SER A 328 10.10 -24.21 4.14
C SER A 328 8.79 -25.00 4.18
N GLN A 329 8.05 -24.98 5.29
CA GLN A 329 6.71 -25.59 5.39
C GLN A 329 5.71 -25.01 4.37
N LEU A 330 5.74 -23.69 4.14
CA LEU A 330 4.90 -23.06 3.12
C LEU A 330 5.34 -23.44 1.70
N THR A 331 6.66 -23.58 1.46
CA THR A 331 7.20 -24.03 0.18
C THR A 331 6.79 -25.47 -0.12
N THR A 332 6.89 -26.39 0.85
CA THR A 332 6.37 -27.76 0.72
C THR A 332 4.86 -27.76 0.42
N LYS A 333 4.06 -26.95 1.12
CA LYS A 333 2.62 -26.83 0.87
C LYS A 333 2.29 -26.24 -0.50
N ILE A 334 3.11 -25.32 -1.03
CA ILE A 334 2.97 -24.82 -2.40
C ILE A 334 3.23 -25.97 -3.38
N MET A 335 4.33 -26.71 -3.24
CA MET A 335 4.62 -27.88 -4.08
C MET A 335 3.54 -28.97 -4.00
N GLU A 336 2.97 -29.24 -2.82
CA GLU A 336 1.81 -30.13 -2.65
C GLU A 336 0.57 -29.63 -3.44
N LYS A 337 0.32 -28.32 -3.47
CA LYS A 337 -0.78 -27.73 -4.24
C LYS A 337 -0.48 -27.71 -5.74
N ASP A 338 0.74 -27.44 -6.17
CA ASP A 338 1.14 -27.43 -7.57
C ASP A 338 1.09 -28.85 -8.18
N CYS A 339 1.55 -29.86 -7.43
CA CYS A 339 1.31 -31.27 -7.76
C CYS A 339 -0.19 -31.58 -7.84
N ARG A 340 -1.00 -31.08 -6.90
CA ARG A 340 -2.45 -31.32 -6.93
C ARG A 340 -3.18 -30.57 -8.06
N ILE A 341 -2.69 -29.41 -8.49
CA ILE A 341 -3.17 -28.72 -9.69
C ILE A 341 -2.80 -29.55 -10.92
N SER A 342 -1.57 -30.05 -11.00
CA SER A 342 -1.11 -30.93 -12.08
C SER A 342 -1.94 -32.22 -12.19
N ASP A 343 -2.25 -32.89 -11.07
CA ASP A 343 -3.18 -34.02 -11.01
C ASP A 343 -4.56 -33.69 -11.61
N LEU A 344 -5.10 -32.52 -11.25
CA LEU A 344 -6.44 -32.09 -11.65
C LEU A 344 -6.46 -31.66 -13.12
N GLU A 345 -5.43 -31.00 -13.61
CA GLU A 345 -5.25 -30.72 -15.03
C GLU A 345 -5.12 -31.99 -15.87
N LEU A 346 -4.40 -33.00 -15.37
CA LEU A 346 -4.31 -34.31 -16.02
C LEU A 346 -5.68 -34.97 -16.06
N GLN A 347 -6.41 -34.99 -14.94
CA GLN A 347 -7.79 -35.53 -14.88
C GLN A 347 -8.78 -34.75 -15.75
N ILE A 348 -8.59 -33.44 -15.95
CA ILE A 348 -9.39 -32.63 -16.87
C ILE A 348 -9.05 -32.98 -18.31
N ARG A 349 -7.75 -33.07 -18.68
CA ARG A 349 -7.31 -33.51 -20.01
C ARG A 349 -7.80 -34.91 -20.34
N ASP A 350 -7.68 -35.86 -19.42
CA ASP A 350 -8.22 -37.22 -19.53
C ASP A 350 -9.73 -37.23 -19.78
N LYS A 351 -10.50 -36.38 -19.08
CA LYS A 351 -11.95 -36.27 -19.28
C LYS A 351 -12.27 -35.64 -20.64
N VAL A 352 -11.56 -34.58 -21.02
CA VAL A 352 -11.70 -33.92 -22.33
C VAL A 352 -11.44 -34.95 -23.44
N HIS A 353 -10.30 -35.63 -23.42
CA HIS A 353 -9.95 -36.64 -24.43
C HIS A 353 -10.94 -37.82 -24.47
N ARG A 354 -11.52 -38.24 -23.33
CA ARG A 354 -12.61 -39.23 -23.34
C ARG A 354 -13.87 -38.67 -23.99
N THR A 355 -14.29 -37.45 -23.67
CA THR A 355 -15.45 -36.82 -24.32
C THR A 355 -15.23 -36.51 -25.80
N GLU A 356 -14.00 -36.18 -26.21
CA GLU A 356 -13.58 -36.01 -27.60
C GLU A 356 -13.63 -37.35 -28.35
N ALA A 357 -13.14 -38.43 -27.75
CA ALA A 357 -13.22 -39.77 -28.32
C ALA A 357 -14.67 -40.26 -28.44
N GLU A 358 -15.49 -40.11 -27.41
CA GLU A 358 -16.93 -40.41 -27.46
C GLU A 358 -17.66 -39.57 -28.51
N ALA A 359 -17.31 -38.28 -28.65
CA ALA A 359 -17.88 -37.42 -29.69
C ALA A 359 -17.41 -37.84 -31.10
N ALA A 360 -16.14 -38.24 -31.26
CA ALA A 360 -15.60 -38.74 -32.52
C ALA A 360 -16.22 -40.09 -32.92
N GLU A 361 -16.46 -41.00 -31.98
CA GLU A 361 -17.15 -42.28 -32.20
C GLU A 361 -18.63 -42.08 -32.55
N ARG A 362 -19.32 -41.15 -31.88
CA ARG A 362 -20.68 -40.72 -32.27
C ARG A 362 -20.69 -40.09 -33.66
N LEU A 363 -19.70 -39.27 -34.01
CA LEU A 363 -19.56 -38.71 -35.36
C LEU A 363 -19.22 -39.77 -36.41
N SER A 364 -18.42 -40.79 -36.08
CA SER A 364 -18.12 -41.92 -36.98
C SER A 364 -19.39 -42.74 -37.24
N SER A 365 -20.08 -43.19 -36.20
CA SER A 365 -21.32 -43.96 -36.32
C SER A 365 -22.48 -43.18 -36.96
N VAL A 366 -22.46 -41.85 -36.93
CA VAL A 366 -23.39 -40.99 -37.70
C VAL A 366 -22.96 -40.88 -39.17
N ARG A 367 -21.65 -40.72 -39.45
CA ARG A 367 -21.11 -40.74 -40.82
C ARG A 367 -21.34 -42.09 -41.51
N GLU A 368 -21.09 -43.20 -40.83
CA GLU A 368 -21.32 -44.56 -41.32
C GLU A 368 -22.80 -44.82 -41.66
N LYS A 369 -23.73 -44.24 -40.89
CA LYS A 369 -25.17 -44.26 -41.21
C LYS A 369 -25.48 -43.43 -42.45
N TYR A 370 -25.00 -42.19 -42.54
CA TYR A 370 -25.18 -41.36 -43.73
C TYR A 370 -24.53 -41.97 -44.97
N ASP A 371 -23.36 -42.59 -44.87
CA ASP A 371 -22.70 -43.31 -45.96
C ASP A 371 -23.47 -44.57 -46.37
N ALA A 372 -24.11 -45.26 -45.42
CA ALA A 372 -24.98 -46.40 -45.71
C ALA A 372 -26.29 -45.95 -46.40
N GLU A 373 -26.90 -44.85 -45.96
CA GLU A 373 -28.04 -44.21 -46.61
C GLU A 373 -27.68 -43.70 -48.01
N LEU A 374 -26.51 -43.10 -48.19
CA LEU A 374 -26.01 -42.65 -49.49
C LEU A 374 -25.84 -43.83 -50.45
N ARG A 375 -25.22 -44.93 -49.99
CA ARG A 375 -25.08 -46.18 -50.77
C ARG A 375 -26.43 -46.83 -51.08
N ALA A 376 -27.41 -46.73 -50.18
CA ALA A 376 -28.77 -47.20 -50.44
C ALA A 376 -29.41 -46.38 -51.57
N LEU A 377 -29.34 -45.05 -51.50
CA LEU A 377 -29.86 -44.12 -52.53
C LEU A 377 -29.10 -44.23 -53.86
N GLU A 378 -27.79 -44.49 -53.86
CA GLU A 378 -27.00 -44.80 -55.06
C GLU A 378 -27.45 -46.11 -55.71
N ASN A 379 -27.69 -47.16 -54.91
CA ASN A 379 -28.17 -48.44 -55.42
C ASN A 379 -29.63 -48.34 -55.91
N GLU A 380 -30.47 -47.58 -55.22
CA GLU A 380 -31.83 -47.28 -55.69
C GLU A 380 -31.79 -46.53 -57.03
N ASN A 381 -30.95 -45.49 -57.15
CA ASN A 381 -30.68 -44.84 -58.44
C ASN A 381 -30.16 -45.81 -59.51
N ARG A 382 -29.25 -46.75 -59.19
CA ARG A 382 -28.82 -47.79 -60.14
C ARG A 382 -30.00 -48.67 -60.60
N THR A 383 -30.91 -49.06 -59.70
CA THR A 383 -32.10 -49.84 -60.10
C THR A 383 -33.12 -49.02 -60.89
N LEU A 384 -33.24 -47.71 -60.63
CA LEU A 384 -34.09 -46.81 -61.41
C LEU A 384 -33.49 -46.55 -62.81
N LEU A 385 -32.17 -46.37 -62.92
CA LEU A 385 -31.47 -46.30 -64.20
C LEU A 385 -31.59 -47.61 -64.99
N GLY A 386 -31.45 -48.77 -64.32
CA GLY A 386 -31.72 -50.08 -64.93
C GLY A 386 -33.14 -50.19 -65.49
N LYS A 387 -34.16 -49.83 -64.70
CA LYS A 387 -35.56 -49.78 -65.16
C LYS A 387 -35.76 -48.80 -66.33
N ILE A 388 -35.07 -47.67 -66.33
CA ILE A 388 -35.10 -46.70 -67.43
C ILE A 388 -34.48 -47.29 -68.70
N ASP A 389 -33.38 -48.05 -68.60
CA ASP A 389 -32.73 -48.68 -69.74
C ASP A 389 -33.50 -49.92 -70.23
N ASP A 390 -34.15 -50.68 -69.35
CA ASP A 390 -35.12 -51.72 -69.72
C ASP A 390 -36.34 -51.13 -70.45
N LEU A 391 -36.85 -49.99 -70.00
CA LEU A 391 -37.94 -49.27 -70.69
C LEU A 391 -37.48 -48.71 -72.05
N LYS A 392 -36.27 -48.16 -72.16
CA LYS A 392 -35.68 -47.78 -73.47
C LYS A 392 -35.56 -49.01 -74.38
N ALA A 393 -35.16 -50.16 -73.84
CA ALA A 393 -35.08 -51.41 -74.61
C ALA A 393 -36.47 -51.96 -74.99
N HIS A 394 -37.52 -51.74 -74.19
CA HIS A 394 -38.90 -52.05 -74.57
C HIS A 394 -39.35 -51.16 -75.73
N ILE A 395 -39.23 -49.83 -75.57
CA ILE A 395 -39.57 -48.85 -76.60
C ILE A 395 -38.78 -49.13 -77.90
N LYS A 396 -37.49 -49.47 -77.81
CA LYS A 396 -36.65 -49.78 -78.98
C LYS A 396 -37.14 -51.03 -79.73
N ARG A 397 -37.52 -52.09 -79.02
CA ARG A 397 -38.12 -53.30 -79.62
C ARG A 397 -39.50 -53.02 -80.24
N GLU A 398 -40.29 -52.13 -79.63
CA GLU A 398 -41.58 -51.71 -80.21
C GLU A 398 -41.39 -50.84 -81.46
N THR A 399 -40.41 -49.94 -81.49
CA THR A 399 -40.06 -49.19 -82.71
C THR A 399 -39.50 -50.11 -83.80
N GLU A 400 -38.63 -51.05 -83.46
CA GLU A 400 -38.07 -52.02 -84.42
C GLU A 400 -39.19 -52.94 -84.98
N SER A 401 -40.12 -53.38 -84.14
CA SER A 401 -41.32 -54.13 -84.56
C SER A 401 -42.25 -53.31 -85.48
N ALA A 402 -42.46 -52.02 -85.15
CA ALA A 402 -43.24 -51.10 -85.97
C ALA A 402 -42.55 -50.76 -87.30
N GLU A 403 -41.21 -50.67 -87.32
CA GLU A 403 -40.41 -50.44 -88.51
C GLU A 403 -40.36 -51.69 -89.40
N GLU A 404 -40.26 -52.90 -88.84
CA GLU A 404 -40.45 -54.14 -89.60
C GLU A 404 -41.86 -54.26 -90.20
N ALA A 405 -42.91 -53.94 -89.42
CA ALA A 405 -44.28 -53.94 -89.91
C ALA A 405 -44.49 -52.91 -91.04
N ARG A 406 -43.84 -51.74 -90.91
CA ARG A 406 -43.84 -50.69 -91.92
C ARG A 406 -43.05 -51.09 -93.17
N GLN A 407 -41.87 -51.71 -93.03
CA GLN A 407 -41.08 -52.20 -94.16
C GLN A 407 -41.85 -53.29 -94.92
N ARG A 408 -42.46 -54.26 -94.24
CA ARG A 408 -43.32 -55.28 -94.88
C ARG A 408 -44.52 -54.66 -95.62
N ALA A 409 -45.09 -53.57 -95.09
CA ALA A 409 -46.15 -52.82 -95.78
C ALA A 409 -45.61 -52.00 -96.97
N GLU A 410 -44.46 -51.37 -96.86
CA GLU A 410 -43.81 -50.61 -97.94
C GLU A 410 -43.29 -51.55 -99.06
N GLU A 411 -42.85 -52.77 -98.73
CA GLU A 411 -42.52 -53.86 -99.66
C GLU A 411 -43.76 -54.39 -100.38
N GLN A 412 -44.85 -54.71 -99.67
CA GLN A 412 -46.12 -55.10 -100.32
C GLN A 412 -46.69 -53.98 -101.21
N VAL A 413 -46.54 -52.72 -100.79
CA VAL A 413 -46.89 -51.55 -101.62
C VAL A 413 -45.92 -51.36 -102.79
N SER A 414 -44.65 -51.74 -102.65
CA SER A 414 -43.65 -51.77 -103.73
C SER A 414 -43.99 -52.83 -104.78
N GLU A 415 -44.28 -54.07 -104.35
CA GLU A 415 -44.71 -55.15 -105.25
C GLU A 415 -46.07 -54.85 -105.91
N ALA A 416 -47.03 -54.29 -105.17
CA ALA A 416 -48.29 -53.81 -105.73
C ALA A 416 -48.06 -52.66 -106.73
N LYS A 417 -47.13 -51.73 -106.47
CA LYS A 417 -46.74 -50.68 -107.43
C LYS A 417 -45.99 -51.24 -108.64
N ALA A 418 -45.18 -52.29 -108.49
CA ALA A 418 -44.48 -52.95 -109.60
C ALA A 418 -45.44 -53.79 -110.45
N ALA A 419 -46.41 -54.47 -109.84
CA ALA A 419 -47.50 -55.14 -110.53
C ALA A 419 -48.41 -54.13 -111.24
N THR A 420 -48.74 -53.02 -110.58
CA THR A 420 -49.50 -51.90 -111.18
C THR A 420 -48.70 -51.26 -112.30
N GLN A 421 -47.39 -51.03 -112.18
CA GLN A 421 -46.56 -50.49 -113.26
C GLN A 421 -46.40 -51.47 -114.43
N ARG A 422 -46.38 -52.79 -114.20
CA ARG A 422 -46.39 -53.79 -115.28
C ARG A 422 -47.75 -53.85 -115.98
N ALA A 423 -48.85 -53.73 -115.23
CA ALA A 423 -50.20 -53.60 -115.78
C ALA A 423 -50.39 -52.24 -116.50
N GLN A 424 -49.79 -51.17 -116.00
CA GLN A 424 -49.78 -49.84 -116.59
C GLN A 424 -48.97 -49.87 -117.89
N GLN A 425 -47.75 -50.41 -117.90
CA GLN A 425 -46.93 -50.56 -119.12
C GLN A 425 -47.60 -51.47 -120.17
N ALA A 426 -48.37 -52.48 -119.76
CA ALA A 426 -49.21 -53.27 -120.67
C ALA A 426 -50.46 -52.49 -121.14
N ALA A 427 -51.05 -51.65 -120.29
CA ALA A 427 -52.13 -50.75 -120.68
C ALA A 427 -51.62 -49.58 -121.56
N ASP A 428 -50.36 -49.20 -121.43
CA ASP A 428 -49.70 -48.14 -122.18
C ASP A 428 -49.23 -48.64 -123.55
N THR A 429 -48.85 -49.93 -123.69
CA THR A 429 -48.70 -50.55 -125.03
C THR A 429 -50.06 -50.75 -125.70
N PHE A 430 -51.10 -51.17 -124.98
CA PHE A 430 -52.47 -51.16 -125.51
C PHE A 430 -53.00 -49.74 -125.80
N GLN A 431 -52.53 -48.71 -125.08
CA GLN A 431 -52.82 -47.31 -125.44
C GLN A 431 -52.00 -46.87 -126.65
N LEU A 432 -50.74 -47.26 -126.83
CA LEU A 432 -50.00 -47.00 -128.07
C LEU A 432 -50.66 -47.65 -129.30
N ASP A 433 -51.14 -48.89 -129.20
CA ASP A 433 -51.89 -49.53 -130.30
C ASP A 433 -53.26 -48.85 -130.52
N LYS A 434 -53.94 -48.44 -129.45
CA LYS A 434 -55.20 -47.68 -129.52
C LYS A 434 -54.98 -46.24 -130.00
N GLU A 435 -53.80 -45.68 -129.82
CA GLU A 435 -53.38 -44.37 -130.31
C GLU A 435 -52.88 -44.45 -131.75
N ARG A 436 -52.28 -45.57 -132.18
CA ARG A 436 -52.07 -45.87 -133.61
C ARG A 436 -53.41 -46.02 -134.35
N LEU A 437 -54.37 -46.76 -133.80
CA LEU A 437 -55.73 -46.84 -134.36
C LEU A 437 -56.51 -45.53 -134.25
N ARG A 438 -56.25 -44.69 -133.23
CA ARG A 438 -56.78 -43.32 -133.17
C ARG A 438 -56.03 -42.34 -134.08
N ALA A 439 -54.80 -42.64 -134.51
CA ALA A 439 -54.05 -41.87 -135.50
C ALA A 439 -54.52 -42.23 -136.92
N GLU A 440 -54.76 -43.50 -137.23
CA GLU A 440 -55.46 -43.90 -138.46
C GLU A 440 -56.89 -43.32 -138.50
N ALA A 441 -57.59 -43.29 -137.35
CA ALA A 441 -58.84 -42.55 -137.20
C ALA A 441 -58.67 -41.02 -137.08
N ALA A 442 -57.45 -40.49 -136.93
CA ALA A 442 -57.14 -39.07 -136.99
C ALA A 442 -56.84 -38.63 -138.43
N ASP A 443 -56.24 -39.48 -139.26
CA ASP A 443 -56.09 -39.27 -140.69
C ASP A 443 -57.45 -39.40 -141.42
N LEU A 444 -58.28 -40.37 -141.05
CA LEU A 444 -59.70 -40.38 -141.45
C LEU A 444 -60.50 -39.19 -140.85
N ARG A 445 -60.01 -38.56 -139.77
CA ARG A 445 -60.53 -37.27 -139.30
C ARG A 445 -59.88 -36.06 -139.97
N ALA A 446 -58.72 -36.16 -140.58
CA ALA A 446 -58.16 -35.15 -141.48
C ALA A 446 -58.86 -35.16 -142.84
N ASP A 447 -59.39 -36.32 -143.25
CA ASP A 447 -60.40 -36.43 -144.32
C ASP A 447 -61.78 -35.96 -143.84
N MET A 448 -62.20 -36.23 -142.60
CA MET A 448 -63.43 -35.62 -142.02
C MET A 448 -63.27 -34.19 -141.50
N GLU A 449 -62.09 -33.55 -141.61
CA GLU A 449 -61.86 -32.11 -141.48
C GLU A 449 -61.72 -31.43 -142.84
N ARG A 450 -61.32 -32.20 -143.88
CA ARG A 450 -61.59 -31.82 -145.27
C ARG A 450 -63.07 -31.98 -145.62
N SER A 451 -63.80 -32.90 -144.99
CA SER A 451 -65.27 -32.97 -144.99
C SER A 451 -65.90 -32.06 -143.91
N GLY A 452 -65.13 -31.71 -142.88
CA GLY A 452 -65.58 -30.96 -141.70
C GLY A 452 -65.54 -29.46 -141.90
N ARG A 453 -64.55 -28.95 -142.62
CA ARG A 453 -64.61 -27.60 -143.21
C ARG A 453 -65.75 -27.55 -144.22
N TRP A 454 -65.97 -28.59 -145.02
CA TRP A 454 -67.18 -28.71 -145.83
C TRP A 454 -68.46 -28.88 -145.00
N ALA A 455 -68.42 -29.22 -143.70
CA ALA A 455 -69.57 -29.41 -142.82
C ALA A 455 -69.88 -28.16 -141.97
N GLU A 456 -68.87 -27.38 -141.58
CA GLU A 456 -69.05 -26.06 -140.97
C GLU A 456 -69.28 -25.00 -142.05
N GLU A 457 -68.70 -25.15 -143.25
CA GLU A 457 -69.22 -24.51 -144.46
C GLU A 457 -70.62 -25.06 -144.76
N ARG A 458 -70.92 -26.36 -144.63
CA ARG A 458 -72.31 -26.83 -144.77
C ARG A 458 -73.24 -26.26 -143.72
N HIS A 459 -72.81 -25.97 -142.50
CA HIS A 459 -73.70 -25.51 -141.44
C HIS A 459 -73.80 -23.97 -141.38
N ALA A 460 -72.77 -23.26 -141.85
CA ALA A 460 -72.86 -21.85 -142.22
C ALA A 460 -73.64 -21.64 -143.53
N ILE A 461 -73.57 -22.60 -144.48
CA ILE A 461 -74.43 -22.63 -145.66
C ILE A 461 -75.83 -23.10 -145.29
N GLU A 462 -76.03 -24.06 -144.38
CA GLU A 462 -77.36 -24.52 -143.92
C GLU A 462 -78.03 -23.42 -143.14
N LYS A 463 -77.38 -22.71 -142.21
CA LYS A 463 -77.99 -21.49 -141.64
C LYS A 463 -78.25 -20.40 -142.66
N ARG A 464 -77.40 -20.28 -143.68
CA ARG A 464 -77.59 -19.34 -144.79
C ARG A 464 -78.58 -19.86 -145.85
N VAL A 465 -79.03 -21.10 -145.72
CA VAL A 465 -80.10 -21.81 -146.44
C VAL A 465 -81.33 -21.93 -145.54
N ASP A 466 -81.25 -21.73 -144.23
CA ASP A 466 -82.37 -21.40 -143.35
C ASP A 466 -82.71 -19.90 -143.51
N GLU A 467 -81.72 -19.07 -143.84
CA GLU A 467 -81.91 -17.67 -144.26
C GLU A 467 -82.34 -17.57 -145.73
N LEU A 468 -81.79 -18.39 -146.65
CA LEU A 468 -82.21 -18.40 -148.07
C LEU A 468 -83.43 -19.28 -148.36
N GLU A 469 -83.74 -20.29 -147.56
CA GLU A 469 -85.04 -20.97 -147.51
C GLU A 469 -85.98 -20.36 -146.48
N GLY A 470 -85.51 -19.45 -145.62
CA GLY A 470 -86.34 -18.43 -144.99
C GLY A 470 -86.78 -17.39 -146.01
N ALA A 471 -85.86 -16.94 -146.88
CA ALA A 471 -86.17 -16.05 -148.00
C ALA A 471 -86.95 -16.76 -149.12
N LYS A 472 -86.71 -18.05 -149.37
CA LYS A 472 -87.53 -18.87 -150.27
C LYS A 472 -88.85 -19.26 -149.61
N ALA A 473 -88.91 -19.51 -148.31
CA ALA A 473 -90.20 -19.64 -147.62
C ALA A 473 -90.97 -18.32 -147.73
N SER A 474 -90.36 -17.15 -147.51
CA SER A 474 -91.05 -15.88 -147.69
C SER A 474 -91.38 -15.57 -149.15
N LEU A 475 -90.58 -15.99 -150.15
CA LEU A 475 -90.88 -15.80 -151.58
C LEU A 475 -91.86 -16.84 -152.13
N GLU A 476 -91.86 -18.07 -151.62
CA GLU A 476 -92.77 -19.15 -151.99
C GLU A 476 -94.08 -19.05 -151.17
N GLN A 477 -94.04 -18.40 -150.00
CA GLN A 477 -95.20 -17.91 -149.26
C GLN A 477 -95.70 -16.58 -149.83
N GLU A 478 -94.87 -15.64 -150.31
CA GLU A 478 -95.37 -14.51 -151.12
C GLU A 478 -95.98 -15.04 -152.41
N LYS A 479 -95.39 -16.05 -153.05
CA LYS A 479 -95.95 -16.73 -154.22
C LYS A 479 -97.22 -17.51 -153.88
N GLN A 480 -97.32 -18.18 -152.73
CA GLN A 480 -98.55 -18.87 -152.33
C GLN A 480 -99.60 -17.93 -151.74
N GLU A 481 -99.22 -16.78 -151.17
CA GLU A 481 -100.11 -15.68 -150.84
C GLU A 481 -100.50 -14.91 -152.11
N LEU A 482 -99.70 -14.98 -153.19
CA LEU A 482 -100.07 -14.54 -154.54
C LEU A 482 -100.93 -15.57 -155.30
N GLU A 483 -100.76 -16.88 -155.09
CA GLU A 483 -101.63 -17.94 -155.64
C GLU A 483 -102.92 -18.08 -154.82
N GLN A 484 -102.89 -17.79 -153.51
CA GLN A 484 -104.06 -17.63 -152.66
C GLN A 484 -104.67 -16.24 -152.82
N SER A 485 -103.93 -15.21 -153.21
CA SER A 485 -104.50 -13.93 -153.69
C SER A 485 -105.06 -14.07 -155.10
N LEU A 486 -104.50 -14.93 -155.95
CA LEU A 486 -105.06 -15.25 -157.27
C LEU A 486 -106.33 -16.10 -157.11
N GLY A 487 -106.29 -17.13 -156.27
CA GLY A 487 -107.45 -17.94 -155.89
C GLY A 487 -108.48 -17.13 -155.08
N ALA A 488 -108.06 -16.18 -154.24
CA ALA A 488 -108.94 -15.21 -153.62
C ALA A 488 -109.41 -14.15 -154.62
N LYS A 489 -108.71 -13.86 -155.72
CA LYS A 489 -109.18 -13.01 -156.82
C LYS A 489 -110.15 -13.74 -157.73
N GLU A 490 -110.01 -15.05 -157.89
CA GLU A 490 -110.99 -15.93 -158.56
C GLU A 490 -112.23 -16.12 -157.69
N LYS A 491 -112.05 -16.23 -156.37
CA LYS A 491 -113.12 -16.25 -155.36
C LYS A 491 -113.77 -14.87 -155.23
N ASP A 492 -113.01 -13.78 -155.21
CA ASP A 492 -113.50 -12.40 -155.31
C ASP A 492 -114.19 -12.18 -156.67
N LEU A 493 -113.81 -12.87 -157.75
CA LEU A 493 -114.50 -12.79 -159.05
C LEU A 493 -115.78 -13.63 -159.09
N ALA A 494 -115.85 -14.73 -158.35
CA ALA A 494 -117.08 -15.47 -158.10
C ALA A 494 -118.01 -14.69 -157.16
N GLU A 495 -117.47 -14.05 -156.14
CA GLU A 495 -118.18 -13.23 -155.16
C GLU A 495 -118.51 -11.83 -155.74
N TYR A 496 -117.78 -11.31 -156.74
CA TYR A 496 -118.20 -10.18 -157.59
C TYR A 496 -119.28 -10.57 -158.58
N ARG A 497 -119.35 -11.82 -159.04
CA ARG A 497 -120.51 -12.31 -159.83
C ARG A 497 -121.74 -12.41 -158.95
N GLN A 498 -121.58 -12.97 -157.74
CA GLN A 498 -122.62 -12.96 -156.71
C GLN A 498 -123.07 -11.53 -156.38
N LEU A 499 -122.12 -10.61 -156.13
CA LEU A 499 -122.43 -9.19 -155.88
C LEU A 499 -123.01 -8.47 -157.09
N TYR A 500 -122.67 -8.77 -158.34
CA TYR A 500 -123.35 -8.14 -159.48
C TYR A 500 -124.80 -8.62 -159.66
N GLU A 501 -125.10 -9.88 -159.31
CA GLU A 501 -126.46 -10.41 -159.31
C GLU A 501 -127.26 -9.87 -158.09
N ASP A 502 -126.66 -9.81 -156.90
CA ASP A 502 -127.28 -9.30 -155.67
C ASP A 502 -127.38 -7.77 -155.63
N GLU A 503 -126.39 -7.00 -156.07
CA GLU A 503 -126.47 -5.53 -156.17
C GLU A 503 -127.47 -5.10 -157.24
N ALA A 504 -127.62 -5.84 -158.35
CA ALA A 504 -128.72 -5.62 -159.29
C ALA A 504 -130.10 -5.80 -158.61
N ALA A 505 -130.22 -6.76 -157.67
CA ALA A 505 -131.43 -6.99 -156.88
C ALA A 505 -131.58 -6.06 -155.65
N ALA A 506 -130.52 -5.37 -155.23
CA ALA A 506 -130.50 -4.48 -154.06
C ALA A 506 -130.59 -2.99 -154.43
N HIS A 507 -130.04 -2.56 -155.57
CA HIS A 507 -130.20 -1.19 -156.07
C HIS A 507 -131.66 -0.86 -156.38
N VAL A 508 -132.48 -1.87 -156.73
CA VAL A 508 -133.94 -1.77 -156.85
C VAL A 508 -134.62 -1.38 -155.52
N ARG A 509 -134.00 -1.66 -154.37
CA ARG A 509 -134.57 -1.41 -153.03
C ARG A 509 -134.09 -0.06 -152.47
N SER A 510 -132.78 0.19 -152.51
CA SER A 510 -132.17 1.38 -151.87
C SER A 510 -132.59 2.71 -152.52
N LEU A 511 -132.90 2.70 -153.82
CA LEU A 511 -133.33 3.89 -154.57
C LEU A 511 -134.71 4.43 -154.11
N ASP A 512 -135.51 3.62 -153.42
CA ASP A 512 -136.77 4.08 -152.82
C ASP A 512 -136.60 4.71 -151.43
N GLU A 513 -135.62 4.27 -150.63
CA GLU A 513 -135.40 4.78 -149.26
C GLU A 513 -134.50 6.01 -149.17
N ALA A 514 -133.54 6.20 -150.10
CA ALA A 514 -132.59 7.32 -150.07
C ALA A 514 -133.23 8.71 -150.28
N LYS A 515 -134.57 8.80 -150.29
CA LYS A 515 -135.41 10.01 -150.38
C LYS A 515 -135.53 10.79 -149.06
N ARG A 516 -134.39 10.90 -148.35
CA ARG A 516 -133.97 12.05 -147.52
C ARG A 516 -134.67 12.29 -146.18
N SER A 517 -134.11 11.65 -145.15
CA SER A 517 -134.01 12.12 -143.77
C SER A 517 -133.05 13.33 -143.56
N TRP A 518 -132.91 14.22 -144.54
CA TRP A 518 -131.81 15.21 -144.65
C TRP A 518 -132.05 16.50 -143.80
N ALA A 519 -131.90 16.48 -142.45
CA ALA A 519 -132.35 17.59 -141.55
C ALA A 519 -131.80 17.88 -140.04
N LEU A 520 -130.52 17.67 -139.50
CA LEU A 520 -130.11 17.69 -137.99
C LEU A 520 -128.81 18.41 -137.31
N GLU A 521 -128.20 18.01 -136.11
CA GLU A 521 -127.52 18.83 -134.96
C GLU A 521 -126.04 18.51 -134.33
N LYS A 522 -125.49 19.08 -133.16
CA LYS A 522 -124.01 19.19 -132.66
C LYS A 522 -123.52 19.57 -131.12
N SER A 523 -122.35 19.08 -130.57
CA SER A 523 -121.21 19.73 -129.68
C SER A 523 -120.86 19.56 -128.09
N ILE A 524 -119.58 19.89 -127.57
CA ILE A 524 -119.01 20.35 -126.17
C ILE A 524 -118.07 19.46 -125.16
N LEU A 525 -117.00 19.99 -124.38
CA LEU A 525 -116.23 19.39 -123.14
C LEU A 525 -114.99 20.17 -122.39
N ILE A 526 -114.39 19.78 -121.17
CA ILE A 526 -113.16 20.41 -120.40
C ILE A 526 -112.26 19.60 -119.28
N LYS A 527 -111.41 20.19 -118.31
CA LYS A 527 -110.10 19.64 -117.63
C LYS A 527 -109.47 20.21 -116.20
N LYS A 528 -108.68 19.50 -115.28
CA LYS A 528 -107.82 20.00 -114.04
C LYS A 528 -106.83 19.03 -113.15
N SER A 529 -105.95 19.48 -112.12
CA SER A 529 -104.99 18.73 -111.12
C SER A 529 -104.28 19.61 -109.94
N GLY A 530 -103.33 19.35 -108.92
CA GLY A 530 -102.67 18.25 -108.01
C GLY A 530 -101.22 18.52 -107.26
N ASP A 531 -100.81 18.15 -105.96
CA ASP A 531 -99.40 18.35 -105.24
C ASP A 531 -98.93 17.74 -103.77
N GLN A 532 -97.58 17.70 -103.35
CA GLN A 532 -96.67 17.79 -102.06
C GLN A 532 -96.30 16.78 -100.80
N ALA A 533 -95.07 16.81 -100.10
CA ALA A 533 -94.56 16.06 -98.81
C ALA A 533 -93.11 16.33 -98.04
N ARG A 534 -92.76 15.84 -96.77
CA ARG A 534 -91.40 15.63 -95.99
C ARG A 534 -91.42 14.70 -94.69
N ARG A 535 -90.61 13.61 -94.53
CA ARG A 535 -89.92 13.12 -93.27
C ARG A 535 -88.94 11.96 -93.53
#